data_AF-A0A2A3J7B2-F1
#
_entry.id   AF-A0A2A3J7B2-F1
#
_cell.length_a   1.000
_cell.length_b   1.000
_cell.length_c   1.000
_cell.angle_alpha   90.00
_cell.angle_beta   90.00
_cell.angle_gamma   90.00
#
_symmetry.space_group_name_H-M   'P 1'
#
loop_
_entity.id
_entity.type
_entity.pdbx_description
1 polymer ?
#
loop_
_entity_poly.entity_id
_entity_poly.type
_entity_poly.pdbx_seq_one_letter_code
_entity_poly.pdbx_strand_id
1 'polypeptide(L)'
;MRLQTLGSMSEVQIPFEALKDQINSAVDVVVQLTRHADGSRKVSEIALVVSHGREQFRVVPVTRFVPRPAGPDRVVHGRFEHLQLPRQAAEKLYVAGEPLPPAFGVAEVLDVLDTRRAIG
;
A
#
# COMPACT_ATOMS: atom_id res chain seq x y z
N MET A 1 21.22 -14.56 -4.62
CA MET A 1 20.35 -15.49 -5.37
C MET A 1 18.94 -14.95 -5.35
N ARG A 2 18.28 -14.83 -6.51
CA ARG A 2 16.93 -14.26 -6.64
C ARG A 2 15.89 -15.39 -6.61
N LEU A 3 14.73 -15.16 -6.00
CA LEU A 3 13.63 -16.15 -5.89
C LEU A 3 13.22 -16.78 -7.24
N GLN A 4 13.38 -16.05 -8.35
CA GLN A 4 13.19 -16.57 -9.71
C GLN A 4 14.10 -17.76 -10.05
N THR A 5 15.35 -17.75 -9.58
CA THR A 5 16.34 -18.80 -9.90
C THR A 5 16.03 -20.11 -9.19
N LEU A 6 15.34 -20.07 -8.04
CA LEU A 6 14.90 -21.26 -7.32
C LEU A 6 13.63 -21.86 -7.93
N GLY A 7 12.72 -21.02 -8.45
CA GLY A 7 11.49 -21.48 -9.13
C GLY A 7 11.72 -22.14 -10.51
N SER A 8 12.81 -21.81 -11.20
CA SER A 8 13.13 -22.38 -12.52
C SER A 8 13.75 -23.78 -12.48
N MET A 9 14.20 -24.24 -11.31
CA MET A 9 14.92 -25.52 -11.14
C MET A 9 14.06 -26.61 -10.47
N SER A 10 12.81 -26.31 -10.12
CA SER A 10 11.86 -27.27 -9.56
C SER A 10 10.83 -27.65 -10.63
N GLU A 11 10.63 -28.94 -10.87
CA GLU A 11 9.56 -29.47 -11.75
C GLU A 11 8.14 -29.18 -11.22
N VAL A 12 8.04 -28.52 -10.06
CA VAL A 12 6.80 -28.00 -9.52
C VAL A 12 6.67 -26.55 -9.95
N GLN A 13 5.87 -26.28 -10.99
CA GLN A 13 5.36 -24.94 -11.23
C GLN A 13 4.62 -24.52 -9.95
N ILE A 14 5.20 -23.67 -9.11
CA ILE A 14 4.41 -23.01 -8.06
C ILE A 14 3.29 -22.31 -8.84
N PRO A 15 2.02 -22.74 -8.69
CA PRO A 15 0.95 -22.16 -9.49
C PRO A 15 0.95 -20.66 -9.20
N PHE A 16 0.87 -19.83 -10.24
CA PHE A 16 0.84 -18.38 -10.08
C PHE A 16 -0.23 -17.93 -9.07
N GLU A 17 -1.34 -18.68 -8.99
CA GLU A 17 -2.38 -18.51 -7.97
C GLU A 17 -1.90 -18.77 -6.54
N ALA A 18 -1.08 -19.80 -6.30
CA ALA A 18 -0.54 -20.06 -4.96
C ALA A 18 0.41 -18.94 -4.49
N LEU A 19 1.17 -18.35 -5.40
CA LEU A 19 2.01 -17.19 -5.10
C LEU A 19 1.17 -15.93 -4.82
N LYS A 20 0.12 -15.70 -5.60
CA LYS A 20 -0.84 -14.61 -5.35
C LYS A 20 -1.50 -14.75 -3.99
N ASP A 21 -1.98 -15.94 -3.66
CA ASP A 21 -2.59 -16.26 -2.36
C ASP A 21 -1.62 -16.00 -1.21
N GLN A 22 -0.35 -16.42 -1.38
CA GLN A 22 0.70 -16.17 -0.39
C GLN A 22 0.97 -14.67 -0.20
N ILE A 23 1.06 -13.89 -1.27
CA ILE A 23 1.30 -12.45 -1.19
C ILE A 23 0.09 -11.74 -0.57
N ASN A 24 -1.14 -12.06 -1.01
CA ASN A 24 -2.38 -11.48 -0.46
C ASN A 24 -2.53 -11.76 1.04
N SER A 25 -2.05 -12.91 1.51
CA SER A 25 -2.18 -13.30 2.92
C SER A 25 -1.02 -12.79 3.80
N ALA A 26 0.12 -12.42 3.20
CA ALA A 26 1.32 -12.04 3.93
C ALA A 26 1.62 -10.53 3.91
N VAL A 27 0.98 -9.76 3.03
CA VAL A 27 1.24 -8.32 2.87
C VAL A 27 0.00 -7.52 3.25
N ASP A 28 0.04 -6.81 4.38
CA ASP A 28 -1.03 -5.90 4.79
C ASP A 28 -0.80 -4.45 4.32
N VAL A 29 0.46 -4.00 4.29
CA VAL A 29 0.82 -2.59 4.08
C VAL A 29 1.94 -2.46 3.07
N VAL A 30 1.81 -1.52 2.14
CA VAL A 30 2.84 -1.13 1.17
C VAL A 30 3.24 0.32 1.42
N VAL A 31 4.53 0.55 1.68
CA VAL A 31 5.10 1.90 1.85
C VAL A 31 5.96 2.22 0.63
N GLN A 32 5.48 3.13 -0.21
CA GLN A 32 6.20 3.58 -1.40
C GLN A 32 7.14 4.73 -1.04
N LEU A 33 8.41 4.59 -1.42
CA LEU A 33 9.42 5.65 -1.30
C LEU A 33 9.74 6.21 -2.68
N THR A 34 9.92 7.53 -2.76
CA THR A 34 10.34 8.22 -3.99
C THR A 34 11.54 9.11 -3.71
N ARG A 35 12.50 9.10 -4.64
CA ARG A 35 13.62 10.05 -4.65
C ARG A 35 13.15 11.30 -5.39
N HIS A 36 13.19 12.45 -4.72
CA HIS A 36 12.79 13.74 -5.26
C HIS A 36 13.96 14.44 -5.97
N ALA A 37 13.64 15.51 -6.71
CA ALA A 37 14.61 16.29 -7.47
C ALA A 37 15.68 16.97 -6.60
N ASP A 38 15.39 17.21 -5.32
CA ASP A 38 16.33 17.71 -4.32
C ASP A 38 17.28 16.62 -3.77
N GLY A 39 17.15 15.38 -4.26
CA GLY A 39 17.95 14.24 -3.81
C GLY A 39 17.43 13.58 -2.54
N SER A 40 16.40 14.13 -1.89
CA SER A 40 15.80 13.53 -0.69
C SER A 40 14.98 12.27 -1.05
N ARG A 41 14.89 11.34 -0.10
CA ARG A 41 13.95 10.20 -0.18
C ARG A 41 12.82 10.47 0.80
N LYS A 42 11.58 10.44 0.33
CA LYS A 42 10.39 10.62 1.16
C LYS A 42 9.40 9.48 0.88
N VAL A 43 8.56 9.18 1.87
CA VAL A 43 7.38 8.35 1.65
C VAL A 43 6.47 9.12 0.70
N SER A 44 6.18 8.56 -0.46
CA SER A 44 5.25 9.15 -1.42
C SER A 44 3.83 8.67 -1.20
N GLU A 45 3.68 7.42 -0.75
CA GLU A 45 2.38 6.82 -0.49
C GLU A 45 2.49 5.69 0.54
N ILE A 46 1.46 5.57 1.38
CA ILE A 46 1.19 4.38 2.19
C ILE A 46 -0.15 3.82 1.72
N ALA A 47 -0.18 2.53 1.39
CA ALA A 47 -1.39 1.86 0.94
C ALA A 47 -1.59 0.54 1.67
N LEU A 48 -2.84 0.17 1.86
CA LEU A 48 -3.25 -1.08 2.48
C LEU A 48 -3.66 -2.08 1.41
N VAL A 49 -3.24 -3.33 1.56
CA VAL A 49 -3.79 -4.44 0.80
C VAL A 49 -5.05 -4.90 1.53
N VAL A 50 -6.17 -4.89 0.84
CA VAL A 50 -7.49 -5.23 1.40
C VAL A 50 -8.12 -6.46 0.75
N SER A 51 -7.41 -7.08 -0.20
CA SER A 51 -7.76 -8.36 -0.80
C SER A 51 -7.21 -9.53 0.00
N HIS A 52 -7.89 -10.67 -0.03
CA HIS A 52 -7.45 -11.87 0.69
C HIS A 52 -7.56 -13.12 -0.18
N GLY A 53 -6.70 -14.11 0.09
CA GLY A 53 -6.70 -15.39 -0.64
C GLY A 53 -6.66 -15.20 -2.16
N ARG A 54 -7.62 -15.81 -2.86
CA ARG A 54 -7.72 -15.85 -4.33
C ARG A 54 -8.30 -14.59 -4.97
N GLU A 55 -8.61 -13.56 -4.18
CA GLU A 55 -9.09 -12.30 -4.72
C GLU A 55 -8.03 -11.60 -5.57
N GLN A 56 -8.46 -10.82 -6.56
CA GLN A 56 -7.55 -9.90 -7.25
C GLN A 56 -6.99 -8.88 -6.26
N PHE A 57 -5.69 -8.58 -6.37
CA PHE A 57 -5.04 -7.61 -5.51
C PHE A 57 -5.81 -6.28 -5.52
N ARG A 58 -6.22 -5.86 -4.34
CA ARG A 58 -6.86 -4.59 -4.11
C ARG A 58 -6.03 -3.79 -3.13
N VAL A 59 -5.52 -2.66 -3.61
CA VAL A 59 -4.64 -1.77 -2.86
C VAL A 59 -5.32 -0.42 -2.71
N VAL A 60 -5.48 0.03 -1.47
CA VAL A 60 -6.18 1.26 -1.11
C VAL A 60 -5.18 2.21 -0.45
N PRO A 61 -4.88 3.36 -1.07
CA PRO A 61 -4.00 4.35 -0.45
C PRO A 61 -4.67 4.97 0.78
N VAL A 62 -3.91 5.11 1.86
CA VAL A 62 -4.37 5.72 3.12
C VAL A 62 -3.57 6.97 3.47
N THR A 63 -2.42 7.18 2.83
CA THR A 63 -1.65 8.41 2.97
C THR A 63 -0.89 8.71 1.70
N ARG A 64 -0.86 9.98 1.29
CA ARG A 64 -0.08 10.45 0.13
C ARG A 64 0.71 11.68 0.50
N PHE A 65 1.91 11.79 -0.05
CA PHE A 65 2.70 13.02 0.04
C PHE A 65 2.33 13.96 -1.11
N VAL A 66 1.86 15.15 -0.77
CA VAL A 66 1.57 16.21 -1.74
C VAL A 66 2.71 17.22 -1.72
N PRO A 67 3.59 17.23 -2.75
CA PRO A 67 4.66 18.20 -2.83
C PRO A 67 4.09 19.60 -3.04
N ARG A 68 4.68 20.59 -2.37
CA ARG A 68 4.44 22.01 -2.62
C ARG A 68 5.24 22.45 -3.85
N PRO A 69 4.81 23.53 -4.54
CA PRO A 69 5.62 24.15 -5.59
C PRO A 69 7.04 24.43 -5.12
N ALA A 70 8.02 24.26 -6.01
CA ALA A 70 9.43 24.40 -5.67
C ALA A 70 9.72 25.81 -5.14
N GLY A 71 10.28 25.88 -3.93
CA GLY A 71 10.77 27.10 -3.34
C GLY A 71 12.15 27.50 -3.88
N PRO A 72 12.62 28.72 -3.56
CA PRO A 72 13.95 29.19 -3.95
C PRO A 72 15.09 28.36 -3.32
N ASP A 73 14.80 27.62 -2.25
CA ASP A 73 15.74 26.73 -1.57
C ASP A 73 15.99 25.40 -2.30
N ARG A 74 15.25 25.13 -3.40
CA ARG A 74 15.30 23.88 -4.17
C ARG A 74 15.00 22.63 -3.35
N VAL A 75 14.41 22.76 -2.16
CA VAL A 75 14.01 21.64 -1.31
C VAL A 75 12.58 21.24 -1.64
N VAL A 76 12.32 19.93 -1.73
CA VAL A 76 10.97 19.41 -1.92
C VAL A 76 10.25 19.42 -0.58
N HIS A 77 9.52 20.50 -0.38
CA HIS A 77 8.54 20.63 0.68
C HIS A 77 7.23 19.96 0.30
N GLY A 78 6.42 19.61 1.28
CA GLY A 78 5.11 19.03 1.05
C GLY A 78 4.40 18.77 2.37
N ARG A 79 3.21 18.20 2.28
CA ARG A 79 2.47 17.68 3.43
C ARG A 79 1.99 16.27 3.13
N PHE A 80 1.72 15.52 4.19
CA PHE A 80 0.99 14.27 4.06
C PHE A 80 -0.50 14.55 4.14
N GLU A 81 -1.24 14.00 3.19
CA GLU A 81 -2.69 13.94 3.21
C GLU A 81 -3.09 12.53 3.61
N HIS A 82 -3.94 12.43 4.64
CA HIS A 82 -4.43 11.17 5.17
C HIS A 82 -5.84 10.92 4.64
N LEU A 83 -6.04 9.75 4.05
CA LEU A 83 -7.31 9.32 3.48
C LEU A 83 -8.05 8.44 4.50
N GLN A 84 -9.32 8.17 4.24
CA GLN A 84 -10.11 7.32 5.11
C GLN A 84 -9.58 5.88 5.07
N LEU A 85 -9.53 5.23 6.24
CA LEU A 85 -9.20 3.82 6.33
C LEU A 85 -10.38 2.97 5.86
N PRO A 86 -10.12 1.87 5.14
CA PRO A 86 -11.07 0.78 4.98
C PRO A 86 -11.60 0.31 6.34
N ARG A 87 -12.90 0.01 6.43
CA ARG A 87 -13.53 -0.50 7.65
C ARG A 87 -12.79 -1.69 8.26
N GLN A 88 -12.36 -2.65 7.44
CA GLN A 88 -11.60 -3.82 7.90
C GLN A 88 -10.29 -3.43 8.62
N ALA A 89 -9.60 -2.39 8.16
CA ALA A 89 -8.37 -1.91 8.81
C ALA A 89 -8.68 -1.22 10.15
N ALA A 90 -9.75 -0.44 10.22
CA ALA A 90 -10.21 0.17 11.47
C ALA A 90 -10.65 -0.88 12.50
N GLU A 91 -11.32 -1.95 12.06
CA GLU A 91 -11.69 -3.09 12.90
C GLU A 91 -10.45 -3.82 13.45
N LYS A 92 -9.41 -4.04 12.62
CA LYS A 92 -8.13 -4.60 13.08
C LYS A 92 -7.49 -3.75 14.19
N LEU A 93 -7.49 -2.42 14.06
CA LEU A 93 -6.99 -1.52 15.10
C LEU A 93 -7.82 -1.62 16.39
N TYR A 94 -9.15 -1.61 16.26
CA TYR A 94 -10.06 -1.74 17.40
C TYR A 94 -9.87 -3.05 18.17
N VAL A 95 -9.77 -4.18 17.46
CA VAL A 95 -9.53 -5.51 18.07
C VAL A 95 -8.16 -5.57 18.75
N ALA A 96 -7.16 -4.89 18.18
CA ALA A 96 -5.84 -4.76 18.81
C ALA A 96 -5.82 -3.83 20.03
N GLY A 97 -6.92 -3.12 20.33
CA GLY A 97 -6.98 -2.12 21.38
C GLY A 97 -6.26 -0.80 21.03
N GLU A 98 -5.95 -0.60 19.75
CA GLU A 98 -5.27 0.61 19.26
C GLU A 98 -6.28 1.67 18.83
N PRO A 99 -6.11 2.93 19.25
CA PRO A 99 -7.01 4.00 18.85
C PRO A 99 -6.85 4.32 17.36
N LEU A 100 -7.97 4.57 16.68
CA LEU A 100 -7.93 5.14 15.33
C LEU A 100 -7.35 6.57 15.41
N PRO A 101 -6.23 6.89 14.73
CA PRO A 101 -5.67 8.22 14.83
C PRO A 101 -6.62 9.23 14.17
N PRO A 102 -6.90 10.41 14.80
CA PRO A 102 -7.93 11.35 14.33
C PRO A 102 -7.71 11.91 12.91
N ALA A 103 -6.46 11.89 12.43
CA ALA A 103 -6.12 12.30 11.08
C ALA A 103 -6.73 11.38 10.01
N PHE A 104 -7.12 10.16 10.38
CA PHE A 104 -7.78 9.20 9.52
C PHE A 104 -9.27 9.10 9.87
N GLY A 105 -10.13 9.16 8.85
CA GLY A 105 -11.53 8.75 8.98
C GLY A 105 -11.70 7.25 8.68
N VAL A 106 -12.93 6.75 8.73
CA VAL A 106 -13.28 5.39 8.24
C VAL A 106 -14.22 5.51 7.06
N ALA A 107 -13.90 4.83 5.97
CA ALA A 107 -14.74 4.77 4.78
C ALA A 107 -15.83 3.71 4.97
N GLU A 108 -17.09 4.06 4.68
CA GLU A 108 -18.19 3.08 4.63
C GLU A 108 -18.12 2.20 3.38
N VAL A 109 -17.66 2.77 2.27
CA VAL A 109 -17.46 2.09 0.98
C VAL A 109 -16.07 2.43 0.48
N LEU A 110 -15.36 1.43 -0.06
CA LEU A 110 -14.04 1.65 -0.67
C LEU A 110 -14.19 2.59 -1.87
N ASP A 111 -13.46 3.70 -1.86
CA ASP A 111 -13.43 4.64 -2.98
C ASP A 111 -12.82 3.95 -4.22
N VAL A 112 -13.63 3.83 -5.27
CA VAL A 112 -13.26 3.16 -6.51
C VAL A 112 -12.22 3.96 -7.28
N LEU A 113 -12.17 5.29 -7.14
CA LEU A 113 -11.20 6.14 -7.84
C LEU A 113 -9.77 5.95 -7.31
N ASP A 114 -9.67 5.74 -6.01
CA ASP A 114 -8.38 5.61 -5.33
C ASP A 114 -7.92 4.15 -5.20
N THR A 115 -8.87 3.21 -5.28
CA THR A 115 -8.59 1.79 -5.21
C THR A 115 -7.91 1.29 -6.49
N ARG A 116 -6.67 0.84 -6.36
CA ARG A 116 -5.96 0.13 -7.43
C ARG A 116 -6.30 -1.35 -7.41
N ARG A 117 -6.69 -1.89 -8.57
CA ARG A 117 -6.91 -3.32 -8.79
C ARG A 117 -5.85 -3.83 -9.77
N ALA A 118 -5.23 -4.95 -9.46
CA ALA A 118 -4.37 -5.62 -10.45
C ALA A 118 -5.25 -6.17 -11.58
N ILE A 119 -5.01 -5.72 -12.80
CA ILE A 119 -5.48 -6.39 -14.02
C ILE A 119 -4.63 -7.64 -14.21
N GLY A 120 -5.26 -8.81 -14.06
CA GLY A 120 -4.62 -10.11 -14.27
C GLY A 120 -4.27 -10.34 -15.73
#